data_AF-A0A357AU79-F1
#
_entry.id   AF-A0A357AU79-F1
#
_cell.length_a   1.000
_cell.length_b   1.000
_cell.length_c   1.000
_cell.angle_alpha   90.00
_cell.angle_beta   90.00
_cell.angle_gamma   90.00
#
_symmetry.space_group_name_H-M   'P 1'
#
loop_
_entity.id
_entity.type
_entity.pdbx_description
1 polymer ?
#
loop_
_entity_poly.entity_id
_entity_poly.type
_entity_poly.pdbx_seq_one_letter_code
_entity_poly.pdbx_strand_id
1 'polypeptide(L)'
;MAKRIDPELLYVECSQCGHPLLWGAGDTTRILRGAGIDLSSLDERCMIVSEGCPHCAPGEKIFSTHVVRLAQERPAQRLGPGTN
;
A
#
# COMPACT_ATOMS: atom_id res chain seq x y z
N MET A 1 20.41 9.50 -2.80
CA MET A 1 19.34 10.41 -2.36
C MET A 1 18.04 9.65 -2.43
N ALA A 2 17.36 9.39 -1.31
CA ALA A 2 16.02 8.82 -1.38
C ALA A 2 15.13 9.83 -2.14
N LYS A 3 14.55 9.41 -3.26
CA LYS A 3 13.66 10.26 -4.03
C LYS A 3 12.42 10.44 -3.16
N ARG A 4 12.16 11.66 -2.70
CA ARG A 4 10.92 11.95 -1.98
C ARG A 4 9.77 11.67 -2.92
N ILE A 5 8.91 10.74 -2.54
CA ILE A 5 7.68 10.46 -3.28
C ILE A 5 6.59 11.38 -2.76
N ASP A 6 5.65 11.71 -3.62
CA ASP A 6 4.37 12.24 -3.15
C ASP A 6 3.59 11.08 -2.48
N PRO A 7 3.27 11.15 -1.18
CA PRO A 7 2.51 10.11 -0.50
C PRO A 7 1.15 9.84 -1.14
N GLU A 8 0.57 10.82 -1.84
CA GLU A 8 -0.71 10.64 -2.55
C GLU A 8 -0.59 9.66 -3.74
N LEU A 9 0.63 9.32 -4.16
CA LEU A 9 0.90 8.32 -5.20
C LEU A 9 1.10 6.91 -4.66
N LEU A 10 1.03 6.71 -3.34
CA LEU A 10 1.10 5.38 -2.75
C LEU A 10 -0.16 4.58 -3.07
N TYR A 11 0.06 3.37 -3.56
CA TYR A 11 -1.02 2.42 -3.76
C TYR A 11 -1.60 1.97 -2.41
N VAL A 12 -2.93 1.83 -2.36
CA VAL A 12 -3.68 1.42 -1.16
C VAL A 12 -4.53 0.20 -1.50
N GLU A 13 -4.41 -0.86 -0.69
CA GLU A 13 -5.14 -2.12 -0.91
C GLU A 13 -5.87 -2.59 0.34
N CYS A 14 -7.06 -3.16 0.15
CA CYS A 14 -7.78 -3.88 1.20
C CYS A 14 -7.15 -5.28 1.43
N SER A 15 -6.71 -5.57 2.66
CA SER A 15 -6.15 -6.89 3.00
C SER A 15 -7.17 -8.04 2.94
N GLN A 16 -8.47 -7.74 2.96
CA GLN A 16 -9.53 -8.75 3.00
C GLN A 16 -9.97 -9.22 1.60
N CYS A 17 -10.05 -8.31 0.63
CA CYS A 17 -10.55 -8.63 -0.72
C CYS A 17 -9.58 -8.26 -1.85
N GLY A 18 -8.45 -7.63 -1.55
CA GLY A 18 -7.50 -7.13 -2.55
C GLY A 18 -8.01 -5.95 -3.38
N HIS A 19 -9.17 -5.38 -3.05
CA HIS A 19 -9.70 -4.25 -3.80
C HIS A 19 -8.86 -2.99 -3.53
N PRO A 20 -8.49 -2.24 -4.59
CA PRO A 20 -7.79 -0.98 -4.42
C PRO A 20 -8.71 0.06 -3.75
N LEU A 21 -8.16 0.84 -2.83
CA LEU A 21 -8.89 1.95 -2.21
C LEU A 21 -8.48 3.27 -2.87
N LEU A 22 -9.47 3.98 -3.38
CA LEU A 22 -9.30 5.32 -3.93
C LEU A 22 -9.64 6.33 -2.85
N TRP A 23 -8.63 7.06 -2.40
CA TRP A 23 -8.79 8.16 -1.46
C TRP A 23 -8.81 9.50 -2.20
N GLY A 24 -9.46 10.49 -1.58
CA GLY A 24 -9.48 11.84 -2.11
C GLY A 24 -8.11 12.51 -2.00
N ALA A 25 -7.93 13.58 -2.74
CA ALA A 25 -6.68 14.35 -2.68
C ALA A 25 -6.39 14.83 -1.24
N GLY A 26 -5.23 14.45 -0.71
CA GLY A 26 -4.77 14.83 0.62
C GLY A 26 -5.18 13.88 1.75
N ASP A 27 -6.05 12.90 1.48
CA ASP A 27 -6.47 11.92 2.48
C ASP A 27 -5.31 11.03 2.90
N THR A 28 -4.44 10.60 1.96
CA THR A 28 -3.27 9.78 2.28
C THR A 28 -2.35 10.49 3.26
N THR A 29 -1.96 11.73 2.94
CA THR A 29 -1.15 12.58 3.81
C THR A 29 -1.80 12.77 5.17
N ARG A 30 -3.11 13.02 5.22
CA ARG A 30 -3.85 13.19 6.48
C ARG A 30 -3.85 11.94 7.34
N ILE A 31 -4.13 10.78 6.76
CA ILE A 31 -4.20 9.48 7.44
C ILE A 31 -2.82 9.12 8.00
N LEU A 32 -1.77 9.20 7.18
CA LEU A 32 -0.40 8.87 7.58
C LEU A 32 0.12 9.79 8.70
N ARG A 33 -0.14 11.10 8.61
CA ARG A 33 0.20 12.04 9.70
C ARG A 33 -0.59 11.74 10.96
N GLY A 34 -1.88 11.42 10.84
CA GLY A 34 -2.73 11.02 11.97
C GLY A 34 -2.22 9.77 12.67
N ALA A 35 -1.60 8.84 11.93
CA ALA A 35 -0.95 7.64 12.45
C ALA A 35 0.47 7.87 12.99
N GLY A 36 0.99 9.12 12.95
CA GLY A 36 2.35 9.43 13.40
C GLY A 36 3.46 8.93 12.47
N ILE A 37 3.14 8.61 11.22
CA ILE A 37 4.11 8.10 10.25
C ILE A 37 4.90 9.26 9.64
N ASP A 38 6.23 9.17 9.70
CA ASP A 38 7.12 10.12 9.04
C ASP A 38 7.09 9.92 7.53
N LEU A 39 6.47 10.85 6.81
CA LEU A 39 6.37 10.83 5.36
C LEU A 39 7.74 10.85 4.65
N SER A 40 8.79 11.35 5.32
CA SER A 40 10.14 11.36 4.75
C SER A 40 10.80 9.98 4.68
N SER A 41 10.23 9.00 5.40
CA SER A 41 10.66 7.60 5.41
C SER A 41 10.05 6.76 4.28
N LEU A 42 9.10 7.34 3.52
CA LEU A 42 8.37 6.66 2.46
C LEU A 42 9.10 6.78 1.13
N ASP A 43 9.10 5.68 0.38
CA ASP A 43 9.65 5.59 -0.96
C ASP A 43 8.77 4.74 -1.88
N GLU A 44 9.18 4.55 -3.13
CA GLU A 44 8.42 3.82 -4.15
C GLU A 44 8.15 2.34 -3.82
N ARG A 45 8.76 1.80 -2.76
CA ARG A 45 8.51 0.43 -2.29
C ARG A 45 7.51 0.37 -1.14
N CYS A 46 7.02 1.51 -0.67
CA CYS A 46 5.96 1.53 0.32
C CYS A 46 4.60 1.30 -0.34
N MET A 47 3.70 0.65 0.40
CA MET A 47 2.29 0.46 0.04
C MET A 47 1.47 0.60 1.32
N ILE A 48 0.24 1.09 1.19
CA ILE A 48 -0.68 1.18 2.32
C ILE A 48 -1.64 0.01 2.26
N VAL A 49 -1.84 -0.63 3.40
CA VAL A 49 -2.79 -1.73 3.56
C VAL A 49 -3.89 -1.28 4.51
N SER A 50 -5.13 -1.46 4.09
CA SER A 50 -6.32 -1.24 4.92
C SER A 50 -6.90 -2.56 5.40
N GLU A 51 -7.20 -2.66 6.68
CA GLU A 51 -7.82 -3.80 7.33
C GLU A 51 -9.34 -3.78 7.12
N GLY A 52 -9.74 -3.90 5.86
CA GLY A 52 -11.12 -3.80 5.40
C GLY A 52 -11.35 -2.63 4.46
N CYS A 53 -12.55 -2.61 3.87
CA CYS A 53 -12.99 -1.55 2.98
C CYS A 53 -14.53 -1.50 2.90
N PRO A 54 -15.11 -0.43 2.34
CA PRO A 54 -16.56 -0.33 2.14
C PRO A 54 -17.17 -1.46 1.29
N HIS A 55 -16.36 -2.14 0.47
CA HIS A 55 -16.81 -3.32 -0.29
C HIS A 55 -16.96 -4.56 0.61
N CYS A 56 -16.02 -4.80 1.53
CA CYS A 56 -16.08 -5.94 2.46
C CYS A 56 -17.11 -5.73 3.57
N ALA A 57 -17.21 -4.51 4.09
CA ALA A 57 -18.07 -4.16 5.21
C ALA A 57 -18.92 -2.93 4.87
N PRO A 58 -20.00 -3.10 4.08
CA PRO A 58 -20.90 -2.00 3.75
C PRO A 58 -21.49 -1.38 5.02
N GLY A 59 -21.22 -0.10 5.25
CA GLY A 59 -21.69 0.65 6.42
C GLY A 59 -20.61 1.01 7.43
N GLU A 60 -19.49 0.29 7.42
CA GLU A 60 -18.30 0.66 8.20
C GLU A 60 -17.58 1.84 7.53
N LYS A 61 -17.11 2.79 8.35
CA LYS A 61 -16.47 4.02 7.85
C LYS A 61 -15.02 4.14 8.29
N ILE A 62 -14.63 3.39 9.32
CA ILE A 62 -13.30 3.49 9.91
C ILE A 62 -12.62 2.13 9.76
N PHE A 63 -11.47 2.14 9.10
CA PHE A 63 -10.64 0.97 8.91
C PHE A 63 -9.24 1.28 9.40
N SER A 64 -8.62 0.32 10.10
CA SER A 64 -7.21 0.42 10.48
C SER A 64 -6.35 0.35 9.22
N THR A 65 -5.30 1.15 9.14
CA THR A 65 -4.38 1.16 8.00
C THR A 65 -2.94 1.13 8.48
N HIS A 66 -2.07 0.41 7.77
CA HIS A 66 -0.64 0.37 8.05
C HIS A 66 0.18 0.43 6.75
N VAL A 67 1.42 0.90 6.85
CA VAL A 67 2.36 0.94 5.72
C VAL A 67 3.19 -0.33 5.72
N VAL A 68 3.24 -1.00 4.58
CA VAL A 68 4.15 -2.13 4.33
C VAL A 68 5.22 -1.73 3.34
N ARG A 69 6.37 -2.41 3.40
CA ARG A 69 7.46 -2.26 2.44
C ARG A 69 7.53 -3.51 1.57
N LEU A 70 7.39 -3.33 0.28
CA LEU A 70 7.41 -4.40 -0.71
C LEU A 70 8.83 -4.99 -0.82
N ALA A 71 8.90 -6.32 -0.90
CA ALA A 71 10.14 -7.01 -1.19
C ALA A 71 10.59 -6.67 -2.62
N GLN A 72 11.90 -6.64 -2.85
CA GLN A 72 12.39 -6.59 -4.23
C GLN A 72 11.91 -7.82 -4.99
N GLU A 73 11.48 -7.61 -6.22
CA GLU A 73 11.32 -8.71 -7.17
C GLU A 73 12.62 -9.50 -7.18
N ARG A 74 12.55 -10.77 -6.78
CA ARG A 74 13.63 -11.69 -7.11
C ARG A 74 13.62 -11.79 -8.62
N PRO A 75 14.74 -11.60 -9.32
CA PRO A 75 14.80 -11.83 -10.75
C PRO A 75 14.19 -13.21 -10.99
N ALA A 76 13.18 -13.29 -11.86
CA ALA A 76 12.56 -14.55 -12.20
C ALA A 76 13.68 -15.52 -12.57
N GLN A 77 13.93 -16.52 -11.72
CA GLN A 77 14.76 -17.65 -12.13
C GLN A 77 14.03 -18.18 -13.35
N ARG A 78 14.67 -18.07 -14.52
CA ARG A 78 14.18 -18.72 -15.73
C ARG A 78 14.02 -20.18 -15.32
N LEU A 79 12.77 -20.64 -15.15
CA LEU A 79 12.51 -22.07 -15.11
C LEU A 79 13.04 -22.57 -16.45
N GLY A 80 14.23 -23.18 -16.41
CA GLY A 80 14.75 -23.89 -17.56
C GLY A 80 13.71 -24.92 -17.99
N PRO A 81 13.66 -25.28 -19.28
CA PRO A 81 12.75 -26.32 -19.74
C PRO A 81 13.02 -27.57 -18.93
N GLY A 82 12.03 -28.02 -18.15
CA GLY A 82 12.10 -29.28 -17.44
C GLY A 82 12.29 -30.40 -18.46
N THR A 83 13.47 -31.00 -18.46
CA THR A 83 13.72 -32.24 -19.19
C THR A 83 13.11 -33.38 -18.39
N ASN A 84 12.09 -34.02 -18.94
CA ASN A 84 11.63 -35.36 -18.54
C ASN A 84 12.72 -36.41 -18.83
#